data_AF-M1ERF3-F1
#
_entry.id   AF-M1ERF3-F1
#
_cell.length_a   1.000
_cell.length_b   1.000
_cell.length_c   1.000
_cell.angle_alpha   90.00
_cell.angle_beta   90.00
_cell.angle_gamma   90.00
#
_symmetry.space_group_name_H-M   'P 1'
#
loop_
_entity.id
_entity.type
_entity.pdbx_description
1 polymer ?
#
loop_
_entity_poly.entity_id
_entity_poly.type
_entity_poly.pdbx_seq_one_letter_code
_entity_poly.pdbx_strand_id
1 'polypeptide(L)'
;KFGFGATRDFDANLYLCEEAFGLLPFNTFGRLSDTLLFYAYIFVLSITVMAALAVAFHNLSDSTSQQPPGQMGKCTILLKPETAYNLIHTILFGFLALSTMRMKYLWTSHMCVFASFGLCSPEIWELLLRSIRLYNPKRICIMRYSVPILILLYLCYKFWPGMMDELSELREFYDPDTVELMNWINSNTPRKAVFAGSMQLLAGVKLCTGRTLTNHPHYEDNSLRERTKAVYQIYAKRSPEDVHALLRSFGADYVILEDSICYERRHQRGCRLRDLLDIANGHMMDGPGENDPDLKLAGHPRFCEEIKRNLPSYTAYFTRVFQNKTFHVYKLSRN
;
A
#
# COMPACT_ATOMS: atom_id res chain seq x y z
N LYS A 1 12.29 4.78 -7.58
CA LYS A 1 10.90 5.29 -7.72
C LYS A 1 10.75 6.30 -8.85
N PHE A 2 11.47 7.42 -8.85
CA PHE A 2 11.38 8.46 -9.90
C PHE A 2 12.35 8.27 -11.09
N GLY A 3 12.92 7.07 -11.26
CA GLY A 3 13.84 6.79 -12.37
C GLY A 3 15.25 7.39 -12.27
N PHE A 4 15.57 8.13 -11.20
CA PHE A 4 16.89 8.77 -11.04
C PHE A 4 18.03 7.82 -10.63
N GLY A 5 17.79 6.50 -10.56
CA GLY A 5 18.80 5.49 -10.25
C GLY A 5 18.21 4.09 -10.22
N ALA A 6 18.98 3.12 -10.72
CA ALA A 6 18.70 1.69 -10.59
C ALA A 6 19.34 1.16 -9.30
N THR A 7 18.62 0.27 -8.59
CA THR A 7 19.16 -0.42 -7.41
C THR A 7 19.02 -1.92 -7.59
N ARG A 8 20.04 -2.66 -7.17
CA ARG A 8 20.04 -4.13 -7.11
C ARG A 8 19.81 -4.64 -5.68
N ASP A 9 19.65 -3.72 -4.74
CA ASP A 9 19.42 -4.06 -3.35
C ASP A 9 18.05 -4.74 -3.19
N PHE A 10 18.05 -5.88 -2.50
CA PHE A 10 16.87 -6.71 -2.31
C PHE A 10 15.79 -5.96 -1.53
N ASP A 11 16.17 -5.30 -0.45
CA ASP A 11 15.24 -4.59 0.44
C ASP A 11 14.61 -3.41 -0.27
N ALA A 12 15.42 -2.59 -0.95
CA ALA A 12 14.93 -1.46 -1.72
C ALA A 12 13.96 -1.90 -2.82
N ASN A 13 14.30 -2.96 -3.56
CA ASN A 13 13.43 -3.46 -4.63
C ASN A 13 12.14 -4.09 -4.10
N LEU A 14 12.16 -4.71 -2.92
CA LEU A 14 10.94 -5.21 -2.27
C LEU A 14 9.93 -4.08 -2.06
N TYR A 15 10.38 -2.90 -1.63
CA TYR A 15 9.52 -1.71 -1.50
C TYR A 15 9.12 -1.10 -2.85
N LEU A 16 10.04 -1.04 -3.82
CA LEU A 16 9.77 -0.41 -5.11
C LEU A 16 8.79 -1.22 -5.97
N CYS A 17 8.82 -2.54 -5.85
CA CYS A 17 7.97 -3.46 -6.61
C CYS A 17 6.60 -3.70 -5.97
N GLU A 18 6.45 -3.41 -4.67
CA GLU A 18 5.18 -3.57 -3.98
C GLU A 18 4.19 -2.46 -4.38
N GLU A 19 3.04 -2.85 -4.94
CA GLU A 19 2.01 -1.94 -5.46
C GLU A 19 1.53 -0.91 -4.43
N ALA A 20 1.56 -1.26 -3.14
CA ALA A 20 1.16 -0.37 -2.05
C ALA A 20 2.06 0.89 -1.92
N PHE A 21 3.32 0.80 -2.32
CA PHE A 21 4.28 1.91 -2.33
C PHE A 21 4.42 2.54 -3.72
N GLY A 22 3.73 2.02 -4.73
CA GLY A 22 3.64 2.57 -6.07
C GLY A 22 2.90 3.91 -6.12
N LEU A 23 2.82 4.46 -7.33
CA LEU A 23 2.03 5.66 -7.61
C LEU A 23 0.54 5.39 -7.46
N LEU A 24 -0.25 6.45 -7.21
CA LEU A 24 -1.69 6.33 -7.10
C LEU A 24 -2.31 5.91 -8.45
N PRO A 25 -3.06 4.79 -8.53
CA PRO A 25 -3.68 4.39 -9.77
C PRO A 25 -4.82 5.33 -10.15
N PHE A 26 -4.94 5.65 -11.44
CA PHE A 26 -5.95 6.58 -11.95
C PHE A 26 -7.40 6.16 -11.66
N ASN A 27 -7.65 4.85 -11.52
CA ASN A 27 -8.95 4.32 -11.11
C ASN A 27 -9.43 4.90 -9.75
N THR A 28 -8.51 5.31 -8.87
CA THR A 28 -8.85 5.96 -7.60
C THR A 28 -9.69 7.23 -7.81
N PHE A 29 -9.37 8.03 -8.82
CA PHE A 29 -10.13 9.25 -9.11
C PHE A 29 -11.53 8.96 -9.64
N GLY A 30 -11.69 7.90 -10.44
CA GLY A 30 -13.00 7.42 -10.90
C GLY A 30 -13.88 7.04 -9.72
N ARG A 31 -13.37 6.20 -8.83
CA ARG A 31 -14.09 5.78 -7.61
C ARG A 31 -14.46 6.96 -6.70
N LEU A 32 -13.57 7.94 -6.53
CA LEU A 32 -13.86 9.15 -5.74
C LEU A 32 -14.91 10.04 -6.43
N SER A 33 -14.95 10.06 -7.76
CA SER A 33 -15.95 10.80 -8.53
C SER A 33 -17.34 10.16 -8.42
N ASP A 34 -17.41 8.82 -8.42
CA ASP A 34 -18.68 8.08 -8.28
C ASP A 34 -19.40 8.37 -6.95
N THR A 35 -18.61 8.72 -5.92
CA THR A 35 -19.09 9.13 -4.58
C THR A 35 -19.41 10.63 -4.47
N LEU A 36 -19.35 11.40 -5.55
CA LEU A 36 -19.45 12.87 -5.61
C LEU A 36 -18.38 13.66 -4.82
N LEU A 37 -17.61 12.99 -3.96
CA LEU A 37 -16.59 13.60 -3.12
C LEU A 37 -15.54 14.34 -3.94
N PHE A 38 -15.08 13.72 -5.05
CA PHE A 38 -14.06 14.35 -5.89
C PHE A 38 -14.54 15.67 -6.50
N TYR A 39 -15.80 15.74 -6.96
CA TYR A 39 -16.37 16.96 -7.52
C TYR A 39 -16.50 18.06 -6.48
N ALA A 40 -17.03 17.74 -5.30
CA ALA A 40 -17.13 18.67 -4.18
C ALA A 40 -15.74 19.20 -3.76
N TYR A 41 -14.77 18.29 -3.68
CA TYR A 41 -13.40 18.61 -3.34
C TYR A 41 -12.74 19.55 -4.36
N ILE A 42 -12.78 19.22 -5.66
CA ILE A 42 -12.18 20.05 -6.71
C ILE A 42 -12.87 21.42 -6.80
N PHE A 43 -14.19 21.48 -6.60
CA PHE A 43 -14.93 22.73 -6.52
C PHE A 43 -14.40 23.63 -5.40
N VAL A 44 -14.32 23.13 -4.16
CA VAL A 44 -13.81 23.91 -3.02
C VAL A 44 -12.33 24.27 -3.22
N LEU A 45 -11.52 23.33 -3.72
CA LEU A 45 -10.10 23.54 -4.00
C LEU A 45 -9.89 24.66 -5.03
N SER A 46 -10.66 24.64 -6.13
CA SER A 46 -10.51 25.65 -7.19
C SER A 46 -10.82 27.06 -6.67
N ILE A 47 -11.91 27.23 -5.91
CA ILE A 47 -12.30 28.52 -5.33
C ILE A 47 -11.25 29.00 -4.31
N THR A 48 -10.79 28.11 -3.43
CA THR A 48 -9.79 28.45 -2.39
C THR A 48 -8.42 28.78 -2.98
N VAL A 49 -7.96 28.05 -4.00
CA VAL A 49 -6.71 28.34 -4.72
C VAL A 49 -6.81 29.68 -5.44
N MET A 50 -7.91 29.95 -6.14
CA MET A 50 -8.11 31.24 -6.82
C MET A 50 -8.13 32.41 -5.83
N ALA A 51 -8.77 32.23 -4.67
CA ALA A 51 -8.73 33.22 -3.59
C ALA A 51 -7.30 33.44 -3.09
N ALA A 52 -6.55 32.36 -2.81
CA ALA A 52 -5.18 32.45 -2.33
C ALA A 52 -4.24 33.14 -3.34
N LEU A 53 -4.38 32.81 -4.63
CA LEU A 53 -3.62 33.46 -5.71
C LEU A 53 -3.94 34.95 -5.79
N ALA A 54 -5.23 35.33 -5.78
CA ALA A 54 -5.64 36.74 -5.83
C ALA A 54 -5.03 37.55 -4.67
N VAL A 55 -4.99 36.97 -3.47
CA VAL A 55 -4.36 37.60 -2.29
C VAL A 55 -2.85 37.70 -2.44
N ALA A 56 -2.20 36.65 -2.92
CA ALA A 56 -0.76 36.67 -3.16
C ALA A 56 -0.37 37.73 -4.21
N PHE A 57 -1.11 37.82 -5.31
CA PHE A 57 -0.91 38.84 -6.34
C PHE A 57 -1.14 40.25 -5.79
N HIS A 58 -2.19 40.48 -4.98
CA HIS A 58 -2.42 41.78 -4.37
C HIS A 58 -1.27 42.19 -3.46
N ASN A 59 -0.79 41.29 -2.59
CA ASN A 59 0.32 41.58 -1.68
C ASN A 59 1.64 41.87 -2.42
N LEU A 60 1.90 41.13 -3.52
CA LEU A 60 3.06 41.38 -4.38
C LEU A 60 2.95 42.72 -5.13
N SER A 61 1.73 43.10 -5.56
CA SER A 61 1.48 44.35 -6.28
C SER A 61 1.51 45.58 -5.36
N ASP A 62 0.95 45.49 -4.15
CA ASP A 62 0.97 46.56 -3.13
C ASP A 62 2.37 46.85 -2.62
N SER A 63 3.27 45.85 -2.60
CA SER A 63 4.69 46.06 -2.29
C SER A 63 5.38 47.01 -3.28
N THR A 64 4.76 47.28 -4.45
CA THR A 64 5.30 48.14 -5.51
C THR A 64 4.60 49.51 -5.57
N SER A 65 3.49 49.70 -4.85
CA SER A 65 2.65 50.90 -4.96
C SER A 65 2.39 51.51 -3.58
N GLN A 66 3.18 52.52 -3.19
CA GLN A 66 2.79 53.41 -2.10
C GLN A 66 1.52 54.18 -2.55
N GLN A 67 0.37 53.90 -1.94
CA GLN A 67 -0.82 54.74 -2.08
C GLN A 67 -1.33 55.28 -0.73
N PRO A 68 -1.96 56.47 -0.74
CA PRO A 68 -2.23 57.29 0.44
C PRO A 68 -3.49 56.85 1.21
N PRO A 69 -3.68 57.31 2.47
CA PRO A 69 -4.76 56.86 3.32
C PRO A 69 -6.08 57.54 2.92
N GLY A 70 -7.03 56.80 2.34
CA GLY A 70 -8.31 57.42 1.98
C GLY A 70 -9.43 56.60 1.35
N GLN A 71 -9.24 55.32 0.99
CA GLN A 71 -10.35 54.48 0.47
C GLN A 71 -10.33 53.08 1.08
N MET A 72 -10.67 53.01 2.38
CA MET A 72 -10.92 51.76 3.10
C MET A 72 -12.32 51.23 2.72
N GLY A 73 -12.45 50.59 1.56
CA GLY A 73 -13.75 50.14 1.05
C GLY A 73 -13.69 49.04 0.00
N LYS A 74 -13.78 47.79 0.48
CA LYS A 74 -14.32 46.60 -0.23
C LYS A 74 -13.46 45.93 -1.32
N CYS A 75 -12.37 45.26 -0.92
CA CYS A 75 -12.13 43.86 -1.35
C CYS A 75 -10.97 43.22 -0.57
N THR A 76 -11.00 43.26 0.76
CA THR A 76 -10.03 42.48 1.54
C THR A 76 -10.50 41.02 1.51
N ILE A 77 -10.10 40.28 0.47
CA ILE A 77 -10.16 38.81 0.48
C ILE A 77 -9.13 38.38 1.52
N LEU A 78 -9.44 38.47 2.81
CA LEU A 78 -8.53 37.97 3.83
C LEU A 78 -8.73 36.46 3.89
N LEU A 79 -7.79 35.70 3.32
CA LEU A 79 -7.79 34.26 3.48
C LEU A 79 -7.59 33.97 4.97
N LYS A 80 -8.63 33.44 5.63
CA LYS A 80 -8.55 33.06 7.04
C LYS A 80 -7.37 32.09 7.23
N PRO A 81 -6.61 32.22 8.34
CA PRO A 81 -5.45 31.34 8.60
C PRO A 81 -5.85 29.86 8.63
N GLU A 82 -7.06 29.55 9.10
CA GLU A 82 -7.63 28.19 9.09
C GLU A 82 -7.80 27.66 7.66
N THR A 83 -8.33 28.47 6.74
CA THR A 83 -8.51 28.09 5.34
C THR A 83 -7.15 27.89 4.65
N ALA A 84 -6.18 28.77 4.94
CA ALA A 84 -4.82 28.64 4.42
C ALA A 84 -4.12 27.35 4.92
N TYR A 85 -4.25 27.04 6.22
CA TYR A 85 -3.71 25.83 6.83
C TYR A 85 -4.25 24.57 6.16
N ASN A 86 -5.58 24.49 5.99
CA ASN A 86 -6.21 23.33 5.36
C ASN A 86 -5.90 23.24 3.85
N LEU A 87 -5.77 24.39 3.16
CA LEU A 87 -5.35 24.42 1.76
C LEU A 87 -3.93 23.87 1.58
N ILE A 88 -2.99 24.27 2.44
CA ILE A 88 -1.62 23.75 2.39
C ILE A 88 -1.61 22.24 2.69
N HIS A 89 -2.31 21.79 3.73
CA HIS A 89 -2.40 20.36 4.06
C HIS A 89 -3.00 19.53 2.94
N THR A 90 -4.07 20.00 2.29
CA THR A 90 -4.70 19.22 1.22
C THR A 90 -3.79 19.08 0.00
N ILE A 91 -2.99 20.11 -0.30
CA ILE A 91 -1.99 20.06 -1.38
C ILE A 91 -0.87 19.09 -1.02
N LEU A 92 -0.33 19.18 0.21
CA LEU A 92 0.74 18.29 0.68
C LEU A 92 0.29 16.82 0.72
N PHE A 93 -0.87 16.52 1.30
CA PHE A 93 -1.43 15.18 1.32
C PHE A 93 -1.79 14.68 -0.08
N GLY A 94 -2.21 15.56 -0.99
CA GLY A 94 -2.41 15.24 -2.40
C GLY A 94 -1.12 14.78 -3.08
N PHE A 95 -0.03 15.54 -2.96
CA PHE A 95 1.27 15.13 -3.48
C PHE A 95 1.78 13.83 -2.84
N LEU A 96 1.62 13.68 -1.53
CA LEU A 96 2.01 12.48 -0.82
C LEU A 96 1.22 11.25 -1.31
N ALA A 97 -0.09 11.36 -1.47
CA ALA A 97 -0.95 10.29 -1.99
C ALA A 97 -0.65 9.95 -3.46
N LEU A 98 -0.44 10.95 -4.31
CA LEU A 98 0.00 10.75 -5.70
C LEU A 98 1.33 9.99 -5.77
N SER A 99 2.26 10.34 -4.89
CA SER A 99 3.54 9.66 -4.81
C SER A 99 3.39 8.22 -4.33
N THR A 100 2.58 7.95 -3.31
CA THR A 100 2.54 6.67 -2.58
C THR A 100 1.11 6.23 -2.33
N MET A 101 0.67 5.15 -2.99
CA MET A 101 -0.74 4.70 -3.00
C MET A 101 -1.32 4.52 -1.58
N ARG A 102 -0.55 3.96 -0.64
CA ARG A 102 -0.99 3.79 0.75
C ARG A 102 -1.35 5.12 1.45
N MET A 103 -0.76 6.24 1.04
CA MET A 103 -1.03 7.56 1.64
C MET A 103 -2.38 8.16 1.19
N LYS A 104 -3.11 7.49 0.28
CA LYS A 104 -4.47 7.88 -0.09
C LYS A 104 -5.43 7.91 1.11
N TYR A 105 -5.22 7.09 2.14
CA TYR A 105 -6.11 7.09 3.30
C TYR A 105 -6.06 8.42 4.05
N LEU A 106 -4.86 8.99 4.23
CA LEU A 106 -4.68 10.30 4.83
C LEU A 106 -5.32 11.40 3.97
N TRP A 107 -5.12 11.32 2.66
CA TRP A 107 -5.65 12.30 1.73
C TRP A 107 -7.17 12.24 1.60
N THR A 108 -7.77 11.07 1.43
CA THR A 108 -9.23 10.89 1.29
C THR A 108 -9.98 11.37 2.54
N SER A 109 -9.49 11.05 3.74
CA SER A 109 -10.09 11.56 4.98
C SER A 109 -10.04 13.09 5.04
N HIS A 110 -8.90 13.69 4.64
CA HIS A 110 -8.77 15.14 4.59
C HIS A 110 -9.66 15.77 3.50
N MET A 111 -9.83 15.13 2.34
CA MET A 111 -10.73 15.58 1.28
C MET A 111 -12.17 15.71 1.79
N CYS A 112 -12.64 14.74 2.59
CA CYS A 112 -13.98 14.80 3.19
C CYS A 112 -14.16 16.04 4.09
N VAL A 113 -13.20 16.27 4.98
CA VAL A 113 -13.22 17.41 5.90
C VAL A 113 -13.15 18.72 5.11
N PHE A 114 -12.20 18.84 4.19
CA PHE A 114 -12.00 20.04 3.38
C PHE A 114 -13.21 20.37 2.50
N ALA A 115 -13.79 19.36 1.84
CA ALA A 115 -15.00 19.52 1.03
C ALA A 115 -16.20 19.94 1.89
N SER A 116 -16.41 19.33 3.05
CA SER A 116 -17.50 19.70 3.96
C SER A 116 -17.34 21.13 4.49
N PHE A 117 -16.12 21.51 4.89
CA PHE A 117 -15.81 22.85 5.36
C PHE A 117 -16.15 23.88 4.27
N GLY A 118 -15.67 23.66 3.05
CA GLY A 118 -15.91 24.57 1.93
C GLY A 118 -17.39 24.70 1.55
N LEU A 119 -18.10 23.57 1.38
CA LEU A 119 -19.51 23.57 1.02
C LEU A 119 -20.40 24.21 2.09
N CYS A 120 -20.03 24.08 3.37
CA CYS A 120 -20.79 24.66 4.48
C CYS A 120 -20.34 26.08 4.84
N SER A 121 -19.31 26.64 4.19
CA SER A 121 -18.76 27.96 4.52
C SER A 121 -19.46 29.08 3.72
N PRO A 122 -19.94 30.16 4.36
CA PRO A 122 -20.53 31.29 3.65
C PRO A 122 -19.53 32.02 2.75
N GLU A 123 -18.24 32.03 3.10
CA GLU A 123 -17.19 32.75 2.38
C GLU A 123 -16.95 32.19 0.97
N ILE A 124 -17.00 30.86 0.80
CA ILE A 124 -16.83 30.20 -0.50
C ILE A 124 -18.00 30.54 -1.43
N TRP A 125 -19.24 30.48 -0.92
CA TRP A 125 -20.44 30.84 -1.68
C TRP A 125 -20.49 32.33 -2.01
N GLU A 126 -20.03 33.18 -1.09
CA GLU A 126 -19.92 34.61 -1.32
C GLU A 126 -18.92 34.91 -2.45
N LEU A 127 -17.73 34.31 -2.43
CA LEU A 127 -16.72 34.51 -3.47
C LEU A 127 -17.23 34.03 -4.83
N LEU A 128 -17.91 32.88 -4.87
CA LEU A 128 -18.49 32.33 -6.09
C LEU A 128 -19.60 33.25 -6.66
N LEU A 129 -20.57 33.64 -5.84
CA LEU A 129 -21.71 34.43 -6.30
C LEU A 129 -21.33 35.87 -6.67
N ARG A 130 -20.29 36.43 -6.03
CA ARG A 130 -19.68 37.70 -6.46
C ARG A 130 -19.03 37.57 -7.84
N SER A 131 -18.25 36.51 -8.08
CA SER A 131 -17.64 36.25 -9.39
C SER A 131 -18.68 36.11 -10.51
N ILE A 132 -19.84 35.53 -10.23
CA ILE A 132 -20.93 35.34 -11.21
C ILE A 132 -21.90 36.55 -11.24
N ARG A 133 -21.62 37.64 -10.50
CA ARG A 133 -22.49 38.84 -10.38
C ARG A 133 -23.93 38.55 -9.92
N LEU A 134 -24.18 37.41 -9.27
CA LEU A 134 -25.49 36.98 -8.75
C LEU A 134 -25.59 37.10 -7.22
N TYR A 135 -24.80 38.00 -6.64
CA TYR A 135 -24.68 38.19 -5.20
C TYR A 135 -26.03 38.59 -4.56
N ASN A 136 -26.52 37.74 -3.65
CA ASN A 136 -27.64 38.04 -2.79
C ASN A 136 -27.48 37.27 -1.46
N PRO A 137 -27.53 37.93 -0.29
CA PRO A 137 -27.31 37.29 1.01
C PRO A 137 -28.31 36.16 1.29
N LYS A 138 -29.55 36.28 0.81
CA LYS A 138 -30.55 35.20 0.94
C LYS A 138 -30.17 33.96 0.13
N ARG A 139 -29.58 34.14 -1.06
CA ARG A 139 -29.12 33.01 -1.91
C ARG A 139 -27.94 32.27 -1.30
N ILE A 140 -27.01 32.98 -0.65
CA ILE A 140 -25.89 32.36 0.07
C ILE A 140 -26.41 31.45 1.18
N CYS A 141 -27.35 31.96 2.00
CA CYS A 141 -27.94 31.18 3.08
C CYS A 141 -28.65 29.92 2.55
N ILE A 142 -29.44 30.06 1.49
CA ILE A 142 -30.14 28.92 0.87
C ILE A 142 -29.14 27.88 0.37
N MET A 143 -28.14 28.28 -0.43
CA MET A 143 -27.19 27.34 -1.04
C MET A 143 -26.32 26.63 0.01
N ARG A 144 -25.90 27.33 1.05
CA ARG A 144 -25.10 26.79 2.16
C ARG A 144 -25.76 25.60 2.84
N TYR A 145 -27.09 25.60 2.97
CA TYR A 145 -27.81 24.50 3.61
C TYR A 145 -28.38 23.51 2.60
N SER A 146 -28.94 23.99 1.49
CA SER A 146 -29.58 23.11 0.50
C SER A 146 -28.58 22.18 -0.18
N VAL A 147 -27.40 22.67 -0.55
CA VAL A 147 -26.41 21.88 -1.30
C VAL A 147 -25.88 20.70 -0.46
N PRO A 148 -25.38 20.90 0.78
CA PRO A 148 -24.96 19.76 1.61
C PRO A 148 -26.09 18.78 1.93
N ILE A 149 -27.31 19.27 2.20
CA ILE A 149 -28.47 18.41 2.49
C ILE A 149 -28.82 17.54 1.28
N LEU A 150 -28.88 18.12 0.09
CA LEU A 150 -29.19 17.37 -1.14
C LEU A 150 -28.11 16.34 -1.46
N ILE A 151 -26.83 16.69 -1.27
CA ILE A 151 -25.72 15.76 -1.43
C ILE A 151 -25.85 14.61 -0.43
N LEU A 152 -26.09 14.91 0.85
CA LEU A 152 -26.24 13.90 1.89
C LEU A 152 -27.42 12.97 1.59
N LEU A 153 -28.59 13.51 1.22
CA LEU A 153 -29.77 12.72 0.86
C LEU A 153 -29.50 11.81 -0.34
N TYR A 154 -28.82 12.31 -1.38
CA TYR A 154 -28.44 11.50 -2.53
C TYR A 154 -27.48 10.37 -2.14
N LEU A 155 -26.46 10.68 -1.34
CA LEU A 155 -25.47 9.70 -0.89
C LEU A 155 -26.12 8.63 -0.02
N CYS A 156 -26.98 9.02 0.93
CA CYS A 156 -27.75 8.07 1.72
C CYS A 156 -28.64 7.21 0.82
N TYR A 157 -29.42 7.78 -0.10
CA TYR A 157 -30.29 7.01 -0.98
C TYR A 157 -29.51 5.99 -1.84
N LYS A 158 -28.37 6.39 -2.40
CA LYS A 158 -27.60 5.55 -3.32
C LYS A 158 -26.75 4.49 -2.63
N PHE A 159 -26.06 4.85 -1.53
CA PHE A 159 -25.02 4.01 -0.93
C PHE A 159 -25.47 3.28 0.34
N TRP A 160 -26.58 3.68 0.96
CA TRP A 160 -27.08 3.04 2.17
C TRP A 160 -27.29 1.52 2.06
N PRO A 161 -27.97 0.97 1.03
CA PRO A 161 -28.19 -0.48 0.96
C PRO A 161 -26.86 -1.25 0.85
N GLY A 162 -25.97 -0.85 -0.07
CA GLY A 162 -24.68 -1.52 -0.23
C GLY A 162 -23.76 -1.40 0.98
N MET A 163 -23.73 -0.24 1.64
CA MET A 163 -22.96 -0.06 2.87
C MET A 163 -23.50 -0.94 4.01
N MET A 164 -24.83 -1.07 4.12
CA MET A 164 -25.44 -1.92 5.13
C MET A 164 -25.18 -3.41 4.87
N ASP A 165 -25.21 -3.84 3.60
CA ASP A 165 -24.84 -5.20 3.20
C ASP A 165 -23.38 -5.50 3.59
N GLU A 166 -22.44 -4.61 3.25
CA GLU A 166 -21.02 -4.74 3.63
C GLU A 166 -20.79 -4.74 5.15
N LEU A 167 -21.52 -3.91 5.91
CA LEU A 167 -21.45 -3.88 7.38
C LEU A 167 -22.05 -5.13 8.02
N SER A 168 -23.03 -5.75 7.36
CA SER A 168 -23.67 -6.99 7.84
C SER A 168 -22.83 -8.24 7.55
N GLU A 169 -21.96 -8.19 6.54
CA GLU A 169 -21.01 -9.24 6.23
C GLU A 169 -19.83 -9.18 7.21
N LEU A 170 -19.90 -9.92 8.32
CA LEU A 170 -18.70 -10.26 9.09
C LEU A 170 -17.78 -11.09 8.20
N ARG A 171 -16.87 -10.41 7.51
CA ARG A 171 -15.89 -11.05 6.63
C ARG A 171 -14.88 -11.81 7.48
N GLU A 172 -15.23 -13.03 7.85
CA GLU A 172 -14.26 -14.00 8.37
C GLU A 172 -13.34 -14.39 7.21
N PHE A 173 -12.03 -14.21 7.40
CA PHE A 173 -11.05 -14.67 6.43
C PHE A 173 -11.02 -16.21 6.46
N TYR A 174 -11.87 -16.83 5.64
CA TYR A 174 -11.96 -18.29 5.53
C TYR A 174 -11.29 -18.76 4.24
N ASP A 175 -10.00 -19.06 4.34
CA ASP A 175 -9.27 -19.79 3.30
C ASP A 175 -9.11 -21.26 3.75
N PRO A 176 -9.78 -22.23 3.08
CA PRO A 176 -9.80 -23.62 3.54
C PRO A 176 -8.40 -24.24 3.58
N ASP A 177 -7.51 -23.90 2.64
CA ASP A 177 -6.15 -24.43 2.60
C ASP A 177 -5.31 -23.91 3.78
N THR A 178 -5.45 -22.63 4.15
CA THR A 178 -4.78 -22.06 5.32
C THR A 178 -5.34 -22.65 6.60
N VAL A 179 -6.66 -22.80 6.72
CA VAL A 179 -7.31 -23.40 7.90
C VAL A 179 -6.84 -24.85 8.09
N GLU A 180 -6.79 -25.64 7.02
CA GLU A 180 -6.27 -27.00 7.02
C GLU A 180 -4.81 -27.04 7.51
N LEU A 181 -3.95 -26.16 6.97
CA LEU A 181 -2.55 -26.05 7.40
C LEU A 181 -2.45 -25.72 8.89
N MET A 182 -3.21 -24.75 9.40
CA MET A 182 -3.17 -24.37 10.82
C MET A 182 -3.64 -25.51 11.72
N ASN A 183 -4.71 -26.21 11.33
CA ASN A 183 -5.21 -27.39 12.03
C ASN A 183 -4.18 -28.53 12.04
N TRP A 184 -3.53 -28.78 10.90
CA TRP A 184 -2.47 -29.78 10.82
C TRP A 184 -1.29 -29.43 11.71
N ILE A 185 -0.82 -28.18 11.69
CA ILE A 185 0.26 -27.70 12.58
C ILE A 185 -0.15 -27.92 14.03
N ASN A 186 -1.39 -27.58 14.39
CA ASN A 186 -1.91 -27.72 15.75
C ASN A 186 -1.86 -29.17 16.26
N SER A 187 -2.27 -30.13 15.43
CA SER A 187 -2.42 -31.54 15.82
C SER A 187 -1.15 -32.37 15.64
N ASN A 188 -0.28 -32.02 14.69
CA ASN A 188 0.83 -32.90 14.26
C ASN A 188 2.23 -32.38 14.61
N THR A 189 2.35 -31.19 15.21
CA THR A 189 3.67 -30.63 15.56
C THR A 189 3.82 -30.30 17.04
N PRO A 190 5.03 -30.50 17.62
CA PRO A 190 5.32 -30.11 18.99
C PRO A 190 5.06 -28.62 19.25
N ARG A 191 4.66 -28.28 20.49
CA ARG A 191 4.41 -26.87 20.88
C ARG A 191 5.64 -25.97 20.76
N LYS A 192 6.85 -26.53 20.91
CA LYS A 192 8.13 -25.82 20.80
C LYS A 192 8.72 -25.84 19.38
N ALA A 193 8.00 -26.39 18.40
CA ALA A 193 8.48 -26.44 17.02
C ALA A 193 8.67 -25.03 16.44
N VAL A 194 9.73 -24.87 15.67
CA VAL A 194 10.07 -23.61 14.99
C VAL A 194 9.75 -23.73 13.50
N PHE A 195 8.99 -22.77 12.96
CA PHE A 195 8.58 -22.72 11.57
C PHE A 195 9.29 -21.60 10.80
N ALA A 196 9.71 -21.90 9.57
CA ALA A 196 10.20 -20.96 8.58
C ALA A 196 9.25 -20.89 7.37
N GLY A 197 9.18 -19.73 6.72
CA GLY A 197 8.22 -19.47 5.63
C GLY A 197 8.08 -17.97 5.35
N SER A 198 7.05 -17.60 4.58
CA SER A 198 6.79 -16.17 4.30
C SER A 198 6.39 -15.40 5.55
N MET A 199 6.71 -14.10 5.56
CA MET A 199 6.36 -13.22 6.69
C MET A 199 4.84 -13.17 6.93
N GLN A 200 4.04 -13.19 5.85
CA GLN A 200 2.58 -13.10 5.93
C GLN A 200 1.99 -14.39 6.50
N LEU A 201 2.43 -15.55 6.01
CA LEU A 201 1.92 -16.83 6.47
C LEU A 201 2.33 -17.13 7.92
N LEU A 202 3.58 -16.83 8.30
CA LEU A 202 4.05 -17.11 9.66
C LEU A 202 3.37 -16.26 10.73
N ALA A 203 2.86 -15.07 10.39
CA ALA A 203 2.01 -14.30 11.29
C ALA A 203 0.72 -15.08 11.62
N GLY A 204 0.09 -15.69 10.61
CA GLY A 204 -1.04 -16.60 10.80
C GLY A 204 -0.67 -17.83 11.64
N VAL A 205 0.48 -18.45 11.38
CA VAL A 205 0.97 -19.59 12.18
C VAL A 205 1.13 -19.19 13.64
N LYS A 206 1.70 -18.01 13.94
CA LYS A 206 1.84 -17.54 15.31
C LYS A 206 0.50 -17.42 16.01
N LEU A 207 -0.44 -16.73 15.37
CA LEU A 207 -1.73 -16.39 15.96
C LEU A 207 -2.63 -17.62 16.15
N CYS A 208 -2.70 -18.50 15.15
CA CYS A 208 -3.59 -19.65 15.16
C CYS A 208 -3.03 -20.86 15.92
N THR A 209 -1.70 -20.96 16.06
CA THR A 209 -1.05 -22.17 16.58
C THR A 209 -0.08 -21.91 17.74
N GLY A 210 0.37 -20.67 17.94
CA GLY A 210 1.30 -20.30 19.00
C GLY A 210 2.76 -20.73 18.77
N ARG A 211 3.07 -21.41 17.66
CA ARG A 211 4.42 -21.92 17.33
C ARG A 211 5.43 -20.78 17.21
N THR A 212 6.71 -21.11 17.39
CA THR A 212 7.80 -20.14 17.20
C THR A 212 8.07 -19.99 15.71
N LEU A 213 8.38 -18.78 15.28
CA LEU A 213 8.66 -18.44 13.87
C LEU A 213 10.07 -17.92 13.72
N THR A 214 10.67 -18.20 12.57
CA THR A 214 11.95 -17.61 12.19
C THR A 214 11.81 -16.25 11.51
N ASN A 215 10.69 -15.99 10.86
CA ASN A 215 10.49 -14.77 10.10
C ASN A 215 9.25 -14.01 10.60
N HIS A 216 9.35 -12.69 10.75
CA HIS A 216 8.30 -11.81 11.27
C HIS A 216 8.22 -10.53 10.43
N PRO A 217 7.03 -9.98 10.14
CA PRO A 217 6.85 -8.77 9.32
C PRO A 217 7.27 -7.45 10.01
N HIS A 218 8.34 -7.45 10.81
CA HIS A 218 8.98 -6.22 11.30
C HIS A 218 10.22 -5.95 10.45
N TYR A 219 10.02 -5.24 9.34
CA TYR A 219 11.07 -4.97 8.36
C TYR A 219 11.91 -3.74 8.71
N GLU A 220 11.60 -3.06 9.81
CA GLU A 220 12.33 -1.87 10.28
C GLU A 220 13.71 -2.21 10.87
N ASP A 221 13.87 -3.43 11.42
CA ASP A 221 15.12 -3.90 12.01
C ASP A 221 16.03 -4.54 10.94
N ASN A 222 17.30 -4.12 10.88
CA ASN A 222 18.26 -4.64 9.90
C ASN A 222 18.50 -6.16 10.06
N SER A 223 18.62 -6.65 11.29
CA SER A 223 18.85 -8.08 11.55
C SER A 223 17.66 -8.93 11.11
N LEU A 224 16.44 -8.41 11.23
CA LEU A 224 15.23 -9.08 10.77
C LEU A 224 15.09 -9.04 9.24
N ARG A 225 15.54 -7.97 8.58
CA ARG A 225 15.63 -7.92 7.11
C ARG A 225 16.59 -8.97 6.55
N GLU A 226 17.79 -9.05 7.13
CA GLU A 226 18.78 -10.07 6.76
C GLU A 226 18.23 -11.48 6.96
N ARG A 227 17.54 -11.73 8.09
CA ARG A 227 16.88 -13.01 8.36
C ARG A 227 15.76 -13.31 7.37
N THR A 228 14.97 -12.31 7.00
CA THR A 228 13.90 -12.45 6.00
C THR A 228 14.47 -12.84 4.64
N LYS A 229 15.49 -12.09 4.17
CA LYS A 229 16.20 -12.38 2.92
C LYS A 229 16.83 -13.78 2.91
N ALA A 230 17.35 -14.21 4.05
CA ALA A 230 17.88 -15.54 4.24
C ALA A 230 16.80 -16.63 4.16
N VAL A 231 15.70 -16.49 4.91
CA VAL A 231 14.58 -17.45 4.85
C VAL A 231 13.98 -17.51 3.44
N TYR A 232 13.93 -16.39 2.72
CA TYR A 232 13.43 -16.35 1.34
C TYR A 232 14.32 -17.04 0.31
N GLN A 233 15.56 -17.42 0.66
CA GLN A 233 16.41 -18.23 -0.24
C GLN A 233 15.77 -19.57 -0.62
N ILE A 234 14.75 -20.04 0.12
CA ILE A 234 13.92 -21.19 -0.27
C ILE A 234 13.23 -21.00 -1.64
N TYR A 235 13.05 -19.76 -2.11
CA TYR A 235 12.49 -19.44 -3.43
C TYR A 235 13.56 -19.15 -4.48
N ALA A 236 14.85 -19.15 -4.12
CA ALA A 236 15.97 -18.84 -5.00
C ALA A 236 16.54 -20.09 -5.70
N LYS A 237 17.49 -19.85 -6.62
CA LYS A 237 18.31 -20.90 -7.27
C LYS A 237 19.51 -21.25 -6.38
N ARG A 238 19.31 -22.16 -5.43
CA ARG A 238 20.29 -22.55 -4.39
C ARG A 238 20.30 -24.06 -4.18
N SER A 239 21.42 -24.59 -3.70
CA SER A 239 21.57 -26.01 -3.35
C SER A 239 20.73 -26.36 -2.11
N PRO A 240 20.28 -27.62 -1.97
CA PRO A 240 19.56 -28.05 -0.77
C PRO A 240 20.41 -27.98 0.50
N GLU A 241 21.73 -28.19 0.38
CA GLU A 241 22.69 -28.10 1.48
C GLU A 241 22.75 -26.68 2.04
N ASP A 242 22.88 -25.67 1.17
CA ASP A 242 22.96 -24.26 1.56
C ASP A 242 21.67 -23.80 2.25
N VAL A 243 20.51 -24.15 1.66
CA VAL A 243 19.21 -23.78 2.20
C VAL A 243 18.95 -24.46 3.55
N HIS A 244 19.33 -25.74 3.69
CA HIS A 244 19.21 -26.45 4.97
C HIS A 244 20.08 -25.81 6.05
N ALA A 245 21.35 -25.54 5.76
CA ALA A 245 22.27 -24.89 6.70
C ALA A 245 21.75 -23.52 7.15
N LEU A 246 21.20 -22.74 6.21
CA LEU A 246 20.63 -21.42 6.48
C LEU A 246 19.38 -21.48 7.37
N LEU A 247 18.47 -22.41 7.09
CA LEU A 247 17.28 -22.57 7.93
C LEU A 247 17.63 -23.11 9.33
N ARG A 248 18.65 -23.98 9.40
CA ARG A 248 19.14 -24.53 10.67
C ARG A 248 19.87 -23.51 11.53
N SER A 249 20.60 -22.56 10.94
CA SER A 249 21.24 -21.48 11.71
C SER A 249 20.21 -20.63 12.48
N PHE A 250 18.97 -20.57 12.00
CA PHE A 250 17.84 -19.91 12.68
C PHE A 250 17.01 -20.83 13.58
N GLY A 251 17.43 -22.09 13.74
CA GLY A 251 16.75 -23.09 14.56
C GLY A 251 15.43 -23.61 13.97
N ALA A 252 15.20 -23.47 12.67
CA ALA A 252 13.95 -23.96 12.04
C ALA A 252 13.86 -25.49 12.12
N ASP A 253 12.71 -26.00 12.53
CA ASP A 253 12.37 -27.43 12.49
C ASP A 253 11.56 -27.80 11.24
N TYR A 254 10.73 -26.86 10.79
CA TYR A 254 9.86 -27.01 9.63
C TYR A 254 10.00 -25.80 8.71
N VAL A 255 9.89 -26.03 7.40
CA VAL A 255 9.77 -24.97 6.39
C VAL A 255 8.47 -25.15 5.62
N ILE A 256 7.75 -24.04 5.41
CA ILE A 256 6.53 -23.99 4.62
C ILE A 256 6.84 -23.31 3.29
N LEU A 257 6.54 -24.00 2.19
CA LEU A 257 6.63 -23.48 0.83
C LEU A 257 5.24 -23.16 0.30
N GLU A 258 5.12 -22.01 -0.35
CA GLU A 258 3.88 -21.51 -0.92
C GLU A 258 3.97 -21.52 -2.45
N ASP A 259 2.99 -22.14 -3.09
CA ASP A 259 2.92 -22.22 -4.55
C ASP A 259 2.64 -20.86 -5.18
N SER A 260 1.89 -20.01 -4.47
CA SER A 260 1.61 -18.62 -4.86
C SER A 260 2.90 -17.79 -5.03
N ILE A 261 3.93 -18.05 -4.21
CA ILE A 261 5.24 -17.39 -4.28
C ILE A 261 6.15 -18.14 -5.26
N CYS A 262 6.23 -19.47 -5.12
CA CYS A 262 7.08 -20.32 -5.95
C CYS A 262 6.68 -20.34 -7.42
N TYR A 263 5.46 -19.94 -7.78
CA TYR A 263 4.95 -19.79 -9.15
C TYR A 263 4.35 -18.40 -9.42
N GLU A 264 4.72 -17.38 -8.65
CA GLU A 264 4.18 -16.02 -8.78
C GLU A 264 4.23 -15.48 -10.21
N ARG A 265 3.05 -15.06 -10.71
CA ARG A 265 2.85 -14.42 -12.04
C ARG A 265 2.20 -13.04 -11.97
N ARG A 266 1.82 -12.58 -10.78
CA ARG A 266 1.13 -11.28 -10.60
C ARG A 266 2.05 -10.13 -10.99
N HIS A 267 3.27 -10.14 -10.46
CA HIS A 267 4.26 -9.10 -10.74
C HIS A 267 4.95 -9.35 -12.09
N GLN A 268 5.29 -8.26 -12.78
CA GLN A 268 6.09 -8.31 -13.99
C GLN A 268 7.51 -8.80 -13.68
N ARG A 269 8.21 -9.31 -14.70
CA ARG A 269 9.62 -9.71 -14.60
C ARG A 269 10.46 -8.55 -14.05
N GLY A 270 11.31 -8.84 -13.08
CA GLY A 270 12.10 -7.86 -12.31
C GLY A 270 11.46 -7.45 -10.99
N CYS A 271 10.17 -7.75 -10.77
CA CYS A 271 9.45 -7.42 -9.53
C CYS A 271 8.80 -8.62 -8.83
N ARG A 272 8.95 -9.84 -9.35
CA ARG A 272 8.54 -11.07 -8.63
C ARG A 272 9.54 -11.33 -7.51
N LEU A 273 9.10 -11.87 -6.36
CA LEU A 273 10.04 -12.14 -5.24
C LEU A 273 11.24 -13.00 -5.68
N ARG A 274 10.99 -13.99 -6.54
CA ARG A 274 12.02 -14.86 -7.13
C ARG A 274 13.08 -14.08 -7.92
N ASP A 275 12.67 -13.04 -8.65
CA ASP A 275 13.55 -12.25 -9.51
C ASP A 275 14.44 -11.37 -8.65
N LEU A 276 13.87 -10.78 -7.60
CA LEU A 276 14.62 -9.99 -6.63
C LEU A 276 15.70 -10.84 -5.95
N LEU A 277 15.38 -12.09 -5.62
CA LEU A 277 16.34 -13.05 -5.07
C LEU A 277 17.39 -13.46 -6.09
N ASP A 278 17.02 -13.67 -7.35
CA ASP A 278 17.97 -14.02 -8.41
C ASP A 278 18.96 -12.86 -8.63
N ILE A 279 18.48 -11.62 -8.78
CA ILE A 279 19.33 -10.42 -8.91
C ILE A 279 20.23 -10.24 -7.69
N ALA A 280 19.69 -10.38 -6.49
CA ALA A 280 20.44 -10.23 -5.25
C ALA A 280 21.52 -11.31 -5.07
N ASN A 281 21.35 -12.47 -5.70
CA ASN A 281 22.33 -13.56 -5.74
C ASN A 281 23.27 -13.48 -6.97
N GLY A 282 23.11 -12.49 -7.85
CA GLY A 282 23.91 -12.37 -9.08
C GLY A 282 23.52 -13.37 -10.18
N HIS A 283 22.29 -13.89 -10.13
CA HIS A 283 21.76 -14.87 -11.07
C HIS A 283 20.82 -14.23 -12.10
N MET A 284 20.82 -14.77 -13.32
CA MET A 284 19.85 -14.41 -14.36
C MET A 284 18.42 -14.80 -13.95
N MET A 285 17.48 -13.89 -14.19
CA MET A 285 16.05 -14.08 -13.92
C MET A 285 15.40 -15.03 -14.94
N ASP A 286 14.34 -15.72 -14.53
CA ASP A 286 13.56 -16.59 -15.41
C ASP A 286 12.64 -15.82 -16.35
N GLY A 287 12.35 -16.42 -17.51
CA GLY A 287 11.39 -15.91 -18.50
C GLY A 287 12.00 -14.96 -19.53
N PRO A 288 11.22 -14.57 -20.56
CA PRO A 288 11.70 -13.74 -21.65
C PRO A 288 12.03 -12.32 -21.18
N GLY A 289 13.15 -11.78 -21.68
CA GLY A 289 13.59 -10.40 -21.46
C GLY A 289 15.11 -10.30 -21.23
N GLU A 290 15.63 -9.09 -21.30
CA GLU A 290 17.06 -8.83 -21.11
C GLU A 290 17.44 -8.93 -19.63
N ASN A 291 18.64 -9.44 -19.36
CA ASN A 291 19.25 -9.43 -18.03
C ASN A 291 20.39 -8.43 -18.03
N ASP A 292 20.74 -7.89 -16.87
CA ASP A 292 21.98 -7.11 -16.73
C ASP A 292 23.19 -7.98 -17.16
N PRO A 293 24.18 -7.42 -17.88
CA PRO A 293 25.24 -8.18 -18.53
C PRO A 293 26.20 -8.88 -17.55
N ASP A 294 26.19 -8.48 -16.27
CA ASP A 294 27.02 -9.04 -15.21
C ASP A 294 26.37 -10.22 -14.47
N LEU A 295 25.08 -10.50 -14.73
CA LEU A 295 24.36 -11.62 -14.12
C LEU A 295 24.78 -12.96 -14.75
N LYS A 296 24.98 -13.98 -13.90
CA LYS A 296 25.44 -15.31 -14.32
C LYS A 296 24.29 -16.32 -14.34
N LEU A 297 24.47 -17.40 -15.10
CA LEU A 297 23.56 -18.55 -14.98
C LEU A 297 23.77 -19.17 -13.60
N ALA A 298 22.68 -19.49 -12.89
CA ALA A 298 22.78 -20.18 -11.62
C ALA A 298 23.24 -21.63 -11.82
N GLY A 299 24.08 -22.13 -10.91
CA GLY A 299 24.56 -23.52 -10.94
C GLY A 299 23.54 -24.55 -10.44
N HIS A 300 22.44 -24.10 -9.85
CA HIS A 300 21.40 -24.96 -9.28
C HIS A 300 20.01 -24.58 -9.82
N PRO A 301 19.07 -25.55 -9.89
CA PRO A 301 17.68 -25.26 -10.19
C PRO A 301 17.04 -24.47 -9.04
N ARG A 302 15.82 -23.97 -9.27
CA ARG A 302 15.05 -23.26 -8.25
C ARG A 302 14.62 -24.23 -7.15
N PHE A 303 14.98 -23.92 -5.91
CA PHE A 303 14.80 -24.83 -4.78
C PHE A 303 13.33 -25.22 -4.58
N CYS A 304 12.42 -24.25 -4.54
CA CYS A 304 11.00 -24.48 -4.27
C CYS A 304 10.30 -25.36 -5.33
N GLU A 305 10.85 -25.46 -6.54
CA GLU A 305 10.34 -26.34 -7.60
C GLU A 305 10.96 -27.73 -7.49
N GLU A 306 12.28 -27.80 -7.31
CA GLU A 306 13.03 -29.06 -7.36
C GLU A 306 12.77 -29.94 -6.14
N ILE A 307 12.58 -29.34 -4.95
CA ILE A 307 12.26 -30.08 -3.71
C ILE A 307 10.98 -30.91 -3.81
N LYS A 308 10.06 -30.56 -4.71
CA LYS A 308 8.81 -31.31 -4.92
C LYS A 308 9.01 -32.64 -5.64
N ARG A 309 10.14 -32.79 -6.35
CA ARG A 309 10.48 -33.99 -7.14
C ARG A 309 10.99 -35.17 -6.29
N ASN A 310 11.14 -34.98 -4.98
CA ASN A 310 11.62 -36.01 -4.04
C ASN A 310 12.95 -36.64 -4.45
N LEU A 311 13.88 -35.84 -4.97
CA LEU A 311 15.22 -36.30 -5.33
C LEU A 311 16.03 -36.67 -4.06
N PRO A 312 16.92 -37.69 -4.12
CA PRO A 312 17.71 -38.13 -2.98
C PRO A 312 18.50 -37.01 -2.28
N SER A 313 19.06 -36.07 -3.05
CA SER A 313 19.81 -34.91 -2.55
C SER A 313 18.96 -33.96 -1.70
N TYR A 314 17.65 -33.86 -1.97
CA TYR A 314 16.74 -33.03 -1.18
C TYR A 314 16.17 -33.82 0.01
N THR A 315 15.81 -35.09 -0.19
CA THR A 315 15.20 -35.92 0.85
C THR A 315 16.15 -36.22 2.02
N ALA A 316 17.46 -36.13 1.79
CA ALA A 316 18.48 -36.22 2.85
C ALA A 316 18.32 -35.09 3.90
N TYR A 317 17.89 -33.91 3.48
CA TYR A 317 17.76 -32.72 4.33
C TYR A 317 16.31 -32.37 4.68
N PHE A 318 15.35 -32.72 3.80
CA PHE A 318 13.97 -32.28 3.87
C PHE A 318 13.01 -33.45 3.67
N THR A 319 12.20 -33.75 4.68
CA THR A 319 11.14 -34.76 4.61
C THR A 319 9.79 -34.08 4.48
N ARG A 320 9.05 -34.30 3.39
CA ARG A 320 7.69 -33.75 3.23
C ARG A 320 6.75 -34.40 4.24
N VAL A 321 6.06 -33.59 5.03
CA VAL A 321 5.18 -34.03 6.13
C VAL A 321 3.73 -33.57 5.97
N PHE A 322 3.50 -32.54 5.15
CA PHE A 322 2.17 -32.07 4.78
C PHE A 322 2.19 -31.49 3.37
N GLN A 323 1.07 -31.65 2.68
CA GLN A 323 0.82 -31.07 1.37
C GLN A 323 -0.67 -30.86 1.21
N ASN A 324 -1.06 -29.65 0.79
CA ASN A 324 -2.37 -29.39 0.21
C ASN A 324 -2.20 -28.66 -1.13
N LYS A 325 -3.26 -28.01 -1.63
CA LYS A 325 -3.23 -27.36 -2.94
C LYS A 325 -2.29 -26.15 -3.00
N THR A 326 -2.09 -25.47 -1.87
CA THR A 326 -1.37 -24.19 -1.81
C THR A 326 -0.04 -24.29 -1.06
N PHE A 327 0.04 -25.16 -0.05
CA PHE A 327 1.15 -25.24 0.89
C PHE A 327 1.81 -26.62 0.89
N HIS A 328 3.14 -26.62 0.97
CA HIS A 328 3.94 -27.81 1.21
C HIS A 328 4.82 -27.61 2.45
N VAL A 329 4.72 -28.51 3.43
CA VAL A 329 5.53 -28.44 4.65
C VAL A 329 6.58 -29.54 4.64
N TYR A 330 7.81 -29.14 4.88
CA TYR A 330 8.95 -30.03 4.99
C TYR A 330 9.56 -29.95 6.38
N LYS A 331 9.78 -31.10 7.00
CA LYS A 331 10.55 -31.25 8.23
C LYS A 331 12.03 -31.30 7.88
N LEU A 332 12.85 -30.53 8.58
CA LEU A 332 14.29 -30.52 8.37
C LEU A 332 14.94 -31.70 9.11
N SER A 333 15.96 -32.31 8.51
CA SER A 333 16.81 -33.31 9.18
C SER A 333 17.68 -32.65 10.24
N ARG A 334 17.79 -33.25 11.42
CA ARG A 334 18.70 -32.83 12.49
C ARG A 334 19.95 -33.69 12.29
N ASN A 335 21.00 -33.11 11.71
CA ASN A 335 22.31 -33.77 11.68
C ASN A 335 22.88 -33.89 13.08
#